data_AF-A0A444UQV9-F1
#
_entry.id   AF-A0A444UQV9-F1
#
_cell.length_a   1.000
_cell.length_b   1.000
_cell.length_c   1.000
_cell.angle_alpha   90.00
_cell.angle_beta   90.00
_cell.angle_gamma   90.00
#
_symmetry.space_group_name_H-M   'P 1'
#
loop_
_entity.id
_entity.type
_entity.pdbx_description
1 polymer ?
#
loop_
_entity_poly.entity_id
_entity_poly.type
_entity_poly.pdbx_seq_one_letter_code
_entity_poly.pdbx_strand_id
1 'polypeptide(L)'
;RFHEHWRFVLQRLAFLAAFVVYLESETLVTREEVTQILGIEVNREKGFHLDIEDYLSGVLTMASELSRLAVNSVTAGDYSRPLRISNFINELDSGFRLLNLKNDPLRKRYDGLKYDVKKIEEVVYDLSIRGLAREPGSGGEE
;
A
#
# COMPACT_ATOMS: atom_id res chain seq x y z
N ARG A 1 13.35 19.18 -15.72
CA ARG A 1 12.72 19.86 -16.88
C ARG A 1 11.61 19.03 -17.50
N PHE A 2 11.84 17.75 -17.84
CA PHE A 2 10.83 16.91 -18.51
C PHE A 2 10.07 15.94 -17.58
N HIS A 3 10.25 16.06 -16.26
CA HIS A 3 9.69 15.14 -15.24
C HIS A 3 8.19 14.86 -15.44
N GLU A 4 7.39 15.89 -15.72
CA GLU A 4 5.94 15.77 -15.92
C GLU A 4 5.54 14.80 -17.07
N HIS A 5 6.43 14.52 -18.03
CA HIS A 5 6.11 13.62 -19.15
C HIS A 5 6.04 12.15 -18.72
N TRP A 6 6.82 11.76 -17.71
CA TRP A 6 6.87 10.38 -17.22
C TRP A 6 6.38 10.23 -15.79
N ARG A 7 6.12 11.33 -15.07
CA ARG A 7 5.64 11.34 -13.68
C ARG A 7 4.51 10.33 -13.44
N PHE A 8 3.44 10.41 -14.23
CA PHE A 8 2.30 9.50 -14.09
C PHE A 8 2.67 8.03 -14.32
N VAL A 9 3.49 7.75 -15.34
CA VAL A 9 3.92 6.39 -15.66
C VAL A 9 4.82 5.85 -14.56
N LEU A 10 5.73 6.67 -14.04
CA LEU A 10 6.67 6.27 -13.01
C LEU A 10 5.96 5.98 -11.67
N GLN A 11 4.97 6.79 -11.29
CA GLN A 11 4.10 6.51 -10.15
C GLN A 11 3.35 5.17 -10.31
N ARG A 12 2.85 4.89 -11.52
CA ARG A 12 2.16 3.62 -11.81
C ARG A 12 3.11 2.43 -11.75
N LEU A 13 4.34 2.57 -12.23
CA LEU A 13 5.37 1.53 -12.14
C LEU A 13 5.79 1.28 -10.70
N ALA A 14 5.97 2.32 -9.89
CA ALA A 14 6.24 2.20 -8.46
C ALA A 14 5.09 1.50 -7.72
N PHE A 15 3.85 1.84 -8.05
CA PHE A 15 2.67 1.12 -7.57
C PHE A 15 2.73 -0.37 -7.91
N LEU A 16 2.97 -0.72 -9.18
CA LEU A 16 2.99 -2.12 -9.61
C LEU A 16 4.10 -2.91 -8.93
N ALA A 17 5.30 -2.32 -8.81
CA ALA A 17 6.41 -2.95 -8.10
C ALA A 17 6.07 -3.20 -6.63
N ALA A 18 5.52 -2.19 -5.95
CA ALA A 18 5.09 -2.32 -4.55
C ALA A 18 3.98 -3.36 -4.38
N PHE A 19 3.03 -3.40 -5.31
CA PHE A 19 1.92 -4.34 -5.25
C PHE A 19 2.38 -5.79 -5.47
N VAL A 20 3.29 -6.03 -6.41
CA VAL A 20 3.88 -7.37 -6.60
C VAL A 20 4.61 -7.82 -5.33
N VAL A 21 5.48 -6.99 -4.77
CA VAL A 21 6.22 -7.33 -3.55
C VAL A 21 5.27 -7.59 -2.38
N TYR A 22 4.23 -6.77 -2.21
CA TYR A 22 3.22 -7.03 -1.17
C TYR A 22 2.52 -8.39 -1.37
N LEU A 23 2.18 -8.76 -2.59
CA LEU A 23 1.54 -10.05 -2.86
C LEU A 23 2.47 -11.26 -2.62
N GLU A 24 3.78 -11.06 -2.71
CA GLU A 24 4.79 -12.10 -2.51
C GLU A 24 5.22 -12.24 -1.04
N SER A 25 5.43 -11.12 -0.34
CA SER A 25 6.03 -11.10 1.01
C SER A 25 5.23 -10.35 2.06
N GLU A 26 4.13 -9.68 1.68
CA GLU A 26 3.30 -8.84 2.57
C GLU A 26 4.07 -7.70 3.25
N THR A 27 5.16 -7.26 2.63
CA THR A 27 5.99 -6.14 3.10
C THR A 27 5.97 -4.99 2.12
N LEU A 28 6.38 -3.80 2.59
CA LEU A 28 6.56 -2.64 1.73
C LEU A 28 7.92 -2.73 1.05
N VAL A 29 7.94 -2.71 -0.28
CA VAL A 29 9.17 -2.57 -1.06
C VAL A 29 9.83 -1.23 -0.77
N THR A 30 11.15 -1.19 -0.61
CA THR A 30 11.89 0.06 -0.44
C THR A 30 12.01 0.82 -1.77
N ARG A 31 12.23 2.13 -1.72
CA ARG A 31 12.45 2.94 -2.93
C ARG A 31 13.66 2.43 -3.73
N GLU A 32 14.71 2.03 -3.03
CA GLU A 32 15.94 1.47 -3.58
C GLU A 32 15.66 0.18 -4.35
N GLU A 33 14.89 -0.75 -3.78
CA GLU A 33 14.46 -1.98 -4.47
C GLU A 33 13.59 -1.68 -5.69
N VAL A 34 12.66 -0.72 -5.61
CA VAL A 34 11.87 -0.30 -6.80
C VAL A 34 12.80 0.20 -7.91
N THR A 35 13.82 0.99 -7.59
CA THR A 35 14.76 1.45 -8.62
C THR A 35 15.54 0.30 -9.26
N GLN A 36 15.91 -0.73 -8.47
CA GLN A 36 16.56 -1.94 -8.98
C GLN A 36 15.64 -2.73 -9.91
N ILE A 37 14.36 -2.91 -9.53
CA ILE A 37 13.34 -3.58 -10.36
C ILE A 37 13.15 -2.84 -11.69
N LEU A 38 13.12 -1.50 -11.66
CA LEU A 38 12.91 -0.68 -12.86
C LEU A 38 14.18 -0.43 -13.69
N GLY A 39 15.36 -0.81 -13.19
CA GLY A 39 16.65 -0.56 -13.84
C GLY A 39 17.00 0.92 -13.92
N ILE A 40 16.67 1.69 -12.88
CA ILE A 40 16.92 3.14 -12.79
C ILE A 40 17.74 3.50 -11.55
N GLU A 41 18.17 4.75 -11.46
CA GLU A 41 19.00 5.22 -10.34
C GLU A 41 18.17 5.71 -9.16
N VAL A 42 18.73 5.61 -7.96
CA VAL A 42 18.15 6.19 -6.75
C VAL A 42 18.41 7.70 -6.69
N ASN A 43 19.60 8.10 -7.12
CA ASN A 43 20.14 9.46 -6.98
C ASN A 43 20.13 10.19 -8.31
N ARG A 44 19.63 11.42 -8.28
CA ARG A 44 19.54 12.30 -9.46
C ARG A 44 20.88 12.55 -10.16
N GLU A 45 21.98 12.55 -9.42
CA GLU A 45 23.32 12.80 -9.96
C GLU A 45 23.82 11.68 -10.87
N LYS A 46 23.29 10.45 -10.70
CA LYS A 46 23.71 9.28 -11.46
C LYS A 46 22.92 9.07 -12.76
N GLY A 47 21.75 9.70 -12.90
CA GLY A 47 20.95 9.61 -14.13
C GLY A 47 19.45 9.73 -13.92
N PHE A 48 18.70 8.95 -14.71
CA PHE A 48 17.25 8.85 -14.56
C PHE A 48 16.92 8.20 -13.21
N HIS A 49 16.13 8.88 -12.39
CA HIS A 49 15.92 8.50 -11.00
C HIS A 49 14.45 8.48 -10.60
N LEU A 50 14.17 7.70 -9.56
CA LEU A 50 12.87 7.68 -8.90
C LEU A 50 12.78 8.79 -7.86
N ASP A 51 11.96 9.79 -8.15
CA ASP A 51 11.64 10.84 -7.19
C ASP A 51 10.89 10.23 -5.98
N ILE A 52 11.17 10.75 -4.79
CA ILE A 52 10.53 10.29 -3.56
C ILE A 52 9.02 10.57 -3.60
N GLU A 53 8.58 11.68 -4.20
CA GLU A 53 7.16 12.00 -4.33
C GLU A 53 6.44 10.99 -5.24
N ASP A 54 7.11 10.51 -6.28
CA ASP A 54 6.55 9.52 -7.20
C ASP A 54 6.44 8.15 -6.55
N TYR A 55 7.47 7.75 -5.81
CA TYR A 55 7.44 6.54 -4.98
C TYR A 55 6.28 6.57 -3.98
N LEU A 56 6.18 7.63 -3.18
CA LEU A 56 5.11 7.79 -2.17
C LEU A 56 3.72 7.83 -2.81
N SER A 57 3.58 8.47 -3.98
CA SER A 57 2.32 8.46 -4.74
C SER A 57 1.94 7.07 -5.25
N GLY A 58 2.93 6.26 -5.65
CA GLY A 58 2.74 4.86 -6.02
C GLY A 58 2.30 4.01 -4.82
N VAL A 59 2.90 4.20 -3.65
CA VAL A 59 2.53 3.51 -2.40
C VAL A 59 1.10 3.84 -1.97
N LEU A 60 0.67 5.11 -2.05
CA LEU A 60 -0.72 5.48 -1.77
C LEU A 60 -1.70 4.84 -2.76
N THR A 61 -1.30 4.69 -4.03
CA THR A 61 -2.12 3.99 -5.02
C THR A 61 -2.25 2.50 -4.69
N MET A 62 -1.16 1.87 -4.22
CA MET A 62 -1.19 0.50 -3.71
C MET A 62 -2.15 0.37 -2.53
N ALA A 63 -2.16 1.31 -1.59
CA ALA A 63 -3.05 1.27 -0.43
C ALA A 63 -4.54 1.21 -0.82
N SER A 64 -4.96 2.03 -1.81
CA SER A 64 -6.32 1.98 -2.33
C SER A 64 -6.64 0.65 -3.04
N GLU A 65 -5.68 0.07 -3.75
CA GLU A 65 -5.82 -1.24 -4.38
C GLU A 65 -5.90 -2.38 -3.35
N LEU A 66 -5.17 -2.28 -2.24
CA LEU A 66 -5.27 -3.23 -1.14
C LEU A 66 -6.63 -3.16 -0.43
N SER A 67 -7.21 -1.97 -0.29
CA SER A 67 -8.58 -1.82 0.21
C SER A 67 -9.60 -2.54 -0.68
N ARG A 68 -9.42 -2.48 -2.00
CA ARG A 68 -10.23 -3.25 -2.96
C ARG A 68 -9.97 -4.76 -2.83
N LEU A 69 -8.72 -5.17 -2.70
CA LEU A 69 -8.33 -6.56 -2.52
C LEU A 69 -8.91 -7.16 -1.23
N ALA A 70 -8.97 -6.41 -0.14
CA ALA A 70 -9.55 -6.88 1.13
C ALA A 70 -11.01 -7.30 0.97
N VAL A 71 -11.83 -6.47 0.32
CA VAL A 71 -13.24 -6.80 0.03
C VAL A 71 -13.35 -8.05 -0.85
N ASN A 72 -12.58 -8.09 -1.94
CA ASN A 72 -12.59 -9.22 -2.87
C ASN A 72 -12.12 -10.53 -2.21
N SER A 73 -11.19 -10.44 -1.26
CA SER A 73 -10.68 -11.60 -0.51
C SER A 73 -11.78 -12.22 0.35
N VAL A 74 -12.58 -11.38 1.04
CA VAL A 74 -13.76 -11.87 1.78
C VAL A 74 -14.77 -12.51 0.85
N THR A 75 -15.05 -11.91 -0.31
CA THR A 75 -15.95 -12.50 -1.31
C THR A 75 -15.44 -13.85 -1.83
N ALA A 76 -14.12 -14.02 -1.94
CA ALA A 76 -13.48 -15.28 -2.32
C ALA A 76 -13.34 -16.29 -1.16
N GLY A 77 -13.79 -15.95 0.05
CA GLY A 77 -13.71 -16.81 1.24
C GLY A 77 -12.38 -16.76 2.00
N ASP A 78 -11.46 -15.88 1.63
CA ASP A 78 -10.23 -15.62 2.40
C ASP A 78 -10.49 -14.53 3.44
N TYR A 79 -10.76 -14.97 4.68
CA TYR A 79 -11.00 -14.09 5.83
C TYR A 79 -9.72 -13.68 6.54
N SER A 80 -8.57 -14.28 6.23
CA SER A 80 -7.28 -13.98 6.87
C SER A 80 -6.59 -12.76 6.26
N ARG A 81 -6.67 -12.62 4.94
CA ARG A 81 -6.01 -11.55 4.19
C ARG A 81 -6.49 -10.13 4.56
N PRO A 82 -7.78 -9.86 4.80
CA PRO A 82 -8.24 -8.55 5.26
C PRO A 82 -7.57 -8.08 6.56
N LEU A 83 -7.31 -8.99 7.51
CA LEU A 83 -6.62 -8.65 8.76
C LEU A 83 -5.16 -8.24 8.49
N ARG A 84 -4.47 -9.00 7.64
CA ARG A 84 -3.08 -8.70 7.24
C ARG A 84 -2.98 -7.38 6.47
N ILE A 85 -3.92 -7.12 5.57
CA ILE A 85 -4.05 -5.83 4.86
C ILE A 85 -4.30 -4.70 5.86
N SER A 86 -5.18 -4.89 6.85
CA SER A 86 -5.46 -3.88 7.87
C SER A 86 -4.22 -3.48 8.66
N ASN A 87 -3.45 -4.46 9.14
CA ASN A 87 -2.20 -4.20 9.85
C ASN A 87 -1.21 -3.40 8.98
N PHE A 88 -0.99 -3.87 7.76
CA PHE A 88 -0.07 -3.24 6.81
C PHE A 88 -0.46 -1.78 6.50
N ILE A 89 -1.74 -1.51 6.26
CA ILE A 89 -2.23 -0.17 5.92
C ILE A 89 -2.15 0.78 7.12
N ASN A 90 -2.34 0.29 8.34
CA ASN A 90 -2.16 1.07 9.56
C ASN A 90 -0.68 1.42 9.82
N GLU A 91 0.24 0.51 9.52
CA GLU A 91 1.68 0.80 9.54
C GLU A 91 2.06 1.85 8.50
N LEU A 92 1.50 1.74 7.28
CA LEU A 92 1.67 2.77 6.25
C LEU A 92 1.15 4.13 6.71
N ASP A 93 -0.08 4.22 7.23
CA ASP A 93 -0.64 5.49 7.71
C ASP A 93 0.24 6.10 8.82
N SER A 94 0.71 5.26 9.76
CA SER A 94 1.66 5.69 10.80
C SER A 94 2.95 6.25 10.20
N GLY A 95 3.50 5.59 9.18
CA GLY A 95 4.68 6.07 8.45
C GLY A 95 4.44 7.42 7.76
N PHE A 96 3.30 7.57 7.07
CA PHE A 96 2.96 8.83 6.40
C PHE A 96 2.71 9.98 7.39
N ARG A 97 2.21 9.72 8.60
CA ARG A 97 2.06 10.74 9.66
C ARG A 97 3.39 11.33 10.13
N LEU A 98 4.47 10.57 10.04
CA LEU A 98 5.82 11.05 10.36
C LEU A 98 6.37 12.02 9.29
N LEU A 99 5.80 11.98 8.08
CA LEU A 99 6.22 12.84 6.99
C LEU A 99 5.55 14.22 7.14
N ASN A 100 6.37 15.26 7.21
CA ASN A 100 5.88 16.64 7.15
C ASN A 100 5.56 17.03 5.69
N LEU A 101 4.49 16.46 5.15
CA LEU A 101 4.01 16.73 3.80
C LEU A 101 3.55 18.19 3.71
N LYS A 102 4.15 18.96 2.79
CA LYS A 102 3.69 20.31 2.46
C LYS A 102 2.36 20.24 1.72
N ASN A 103 1.65 21.36 1.58
CA ASN A 103 0.40 21.45 0.83
C ASN A 103 0.62 21.27 -0.68
N ASP A 104 0.85 20.03 -1.10
CA ASP A 104 1.20 19.61 -2.46
C ASP A 104 0.21 18.53 -2.97
N PRO A 105 0.35 18.06 -4.23
CA PRO A 105 -0.50 16.99 -4.76
C PRO A 105 -0.41 15.67 -3.97
N LEU A 106 0.72 15.40 -3.33
CA LEU A 106 0.94 14.19 -2.53
C LEU A 106 0.10 14.26 -1.25
N ARG A 107 0.00 15.43 -0.61
CA ARG A 107 -0.87 15.63 0.55
C ARG A 107 -2.33 15.34 0.25
N LYS A 108 -2.84 15.79 -0.91
CA LYS A 108 -4.22 15.50 -1.33
C LYS A 108 -4.47 14.01 -1.51
N ARG A 109 -3.49 13.26 -2.02
CA ARG A 109 -3.58 11.80 -2.13
C ARG A 109 -3.54 11.14 -0.76
N TYR A 110 -2.65 11.60 0.14
CA TYR A 110 -2.56 11.09 1.50
C TYR A 110 -3.85 11.33 2.30
N ASP A 111 -4.50 12.48 2.15
CA ASP A 111 -5.80 12.75 2.79
C ASP A 111 -6.89 11.76 2.35
N GLY A 112 -6.70 11.06 1.21
CA GLY A 112 -7.53 9.95 0.74
C GLY A 112 -7.34 8.64 1.52
N LEU A 113 -6.15 8.40 2.08
CA LEU A 113 -5.79 7.14 2.75
C LEU A 113 -6.73 6.81 3.91
N LYS A 114 -7.22 7.83 4.63
CA LYS A 114 -8.17 7.64 5.74
C LYS A 114 -9.46 6.90 5.32
N TYR A 115 -9.88 7.06 4.06
CA TYR A 115 -11.06 6.36 3.55
C TYR A 115 -10.75 4.88 3.27
N ASP A 116 -9.54 4.58 2.78
CA ASP A 116 -9.08 3.21 2.57
C ASP A 116 -8.92 2.48 3.91
N VAL A 117 -8.30 3.12 4.91
CA VAL A 117 -8.18 2.62 6.30
C VAL A 117 -9.57 2.28 6.85
N LYS A 118 -10.47 3.26 6.86
CA LYS A 118 -11.84 3.08 7.38
C LYS A 118 -12.56 1.92 6.69
N LYS A 119 -12.46 1.82 5.36
CA LYS A 119 -13.09 0.74 4.60
C LYS A 119 -12.55 -0.64 4.97
N ILE A 120 -11.24 -0.77 5.20
CA ILE A 120 -10.64 -2.03 5.62
C ILE A 120 -11.04 -2.37 7.07
N GLU A 121 -11.08 -1.38 7.96
CA GLU A 121 -11.55 -1.56 9.34
C GLU A 121 -13.00 -2.03 9.39
N GLU A 122 -13.89 -1.48 8.56
CA GLU A 122 -15.28 -1.95 8.43
C GLU A 122 -15.34 -3.42 7.98
N VAL A 123 -14.50 -3.82 7.02
CA VAL A 123 -14.41 -5.23 6.58
C VAL A 123 -13.94 -6.14 7.73
N VAL A 124 -12.89 -5.75 8.46
CA VAL A 124 -12.38 -6.55 9.59
C VAL A 124 -13.40 -6.61 10.73
N TYR A 125 -14.08 -5.51 11.02
CA TYR A 125 -15.18 -5.46 11.98
C TYR A 125 -16.30 -6.44 11.60
N ASP A 126 -16.72 -6.42 10.33
CA ASP A 126 -17.74 -7.31 9.81
C ASP A 126 -17.38 -8.80 9.93
N LEU A 127 -16.12 -9.16 9.70
CA LEU A 127 -15.62 -10.52 9.91
C LEU A 127 -15.62 -10.91 11.38
N SER A 128 -15.23 -9.98 12.26
CA SER A 128 -15.09 -10.21 13.69
C SER A 128 -16.44 -10.47 14.35
N ILE A 129 -17.46 -9.64 14.07
CA ILE A 129 -18.81 -9.82 14.63
C ILE A 129 -19.52 -11.08 14.13
N ARG A 130 -19.09 -11.62 12.98
CA ARG A 130 -19.61 -12.87 12.39
C ARG A 130 -18.81 -14.10 12.82
N GLY A 131 -17.76 -13.94 13.62
CA GLY A 131 -16.89 -15.05 14.05
C GLY A 131 -16.06 -15.67 12.92
N LEU A 132 -15.87 -14.95 11.81
CA LEU A 132 -15.10 -15.40 10.65
C LEU A 132 -13.61 -15.06 10.74
N ALA A 133 -13.27 -14.11 11.61
CA ALA A 133 -11.89 -13.79 11.98
C ALA A 133 -11.36 -14.83 12.98
N ARG A 134 -11.07 -16.05 12.52
CA ARG A 134 -10.35 -17.02 13.34
C ARG A 134 -8.85 -16.81 13.20
N GLU A 135 -8.16 -16.58 14.32
CA GLU A 135 -6.71 -16.69 14.36
C GLU A 135 -6.27 -18.12 13.96
N PRO A 136 -5.15 -18.29 13.24
CA PRO A 136 -4.56 -19.58 13.01
C PRO A 136 -4.03 -20.15 14.34
N GLY A 137 -4.91 -20.76 15.12
CA GLY A 137 -4.62 -21.30 16.45
C GLY A 137 -5.85 -21.65 17.29
N SER A 138 -7.04 -21.10 17.00
CA SER A 138 -8.27 -21.40 17.74
C SER A 138 -9.06 -22.57 17.15
N GLY A 139 -8.36 -23.68 16.90
CA GLY A 139 -8.94 -24.98 16.55
C GLY A 139 -9.22 -25.82 17.80
N GLY A 140 -10.39 -25.58 18.41
CA GLY A 140 -11.15 -26.43 19.33
C GLY A 140 -10.46 -27.58 20.08
N GLU A 141 -10.31 -27.41 21.40
CA GLU A 141 -10.69 -28.47 22.34
C GLU A 141 -12.22 -28.42 22.50
N GLU A 142 -12.93 -29.27 21.76
CA GLU A 142 -14.25 -29.83 22.13
C GLU A 142 -14.21 -31.34 21.91
#